data_AF-A0A382NI43-F1
#
_entry.id   AF-A0A382NI43-F1
#
_cell.length_a   1.000
_cell.length_b   1.000
_cell.length_c   1.000
_cell.angle_alpha   90.00
_cell.angle_beta   90.00
_cell.angle_gamma   90.00
#
_symmetry.space_group_name_H-M   'P 1'
#
loop_
_entity.id
_entity.type
_entity.pdbx_description
1 polymer ?
#
loop_
_entity_poly.entity_id
_entity_poly.type
_entity_poly.pdbx_seq_one_letter_code
_entity_poly.pdbx_strand_id
1 'polypeptide(L)'
;MHRRTLGITVLADFILSEGVDAVLDNVVGRAGATAVALNPTVTAPSEEGQGSWQPPSDAGASPRLFDRPLYGKSGLWIRSAPSYVPEEHFYTDSPYRPRPASDLTEAHGHVVEEFIDAAIDRGLEVYFQLSGQSAPGMRDEDRPLLPGGGTPRRMADTGCLASPAIRSYLRAYVADLVARYPKITGFRPDWPEYPCYMLDEGFQDFSPHVRRWALERGMPFDDLQSEVAALYKALHGGLRNDDLAAF
;
A
#
# COMPACT_ATOMS: atom_id res chain seq x y z
N MET A 1 4.12 -6.26 34.05
CA MET A 1 5.05 -5.70 33.05
C MET A 1 4.36 -5.77 31.70
N HIS A 2 4.10 -4.64 31.03
CA HIS A 2 3.65 -4.68 29.64
C HIS A 2 4.77 -5.23 28.77
N ARG A 3 4.50 -6.31 28.04
CA ARG A 3 5.42 -6.86 27.05
C ARG A 3 5.55 -5.82 25.93
N ARG A 4 6.78 -5.46 25.56
CA ARG A 4 7.03 -4.47 24.49
C ARG A 4 6.46 -5.00 23.17
N THR A 5 5.69 -4.18 22.47
CA THR A 5 5.13 -4.56 21.17
C THR A 5 6.24 -4.81 20.15
N LEU A 6 6.21 -6.00 19.55
CA LEU A 6 7.03 -6.37 18.40
C LEU A 6 6.10 -6.86 17.29
N GLY A 7 5.94 -6.04 16.25
CA GLY A 7 5.10 -6.34 15.09
C GLY A 7 5.90 -6.92 13.93
N ILE A 8 5.35 -7.94 13.27
CA ILE A 8 5.88 -8.51 12.03
C ILE A 8 4.84 -8.39 10.92
N THR A 9 5.23 -7.93 9.73
CA THR A 9 4.38 -8.03 8.54
C THR A 9 4.52 -9.43 7.94
N VAL A 10 3.39 -10.08 7.70
CA VAL A 10 3.29 -11.37 7.02
C VAL A 10 2.51 -11.15 5.73
N LEU A 11 3.10 -11.56 4.60
CA LEU A 11 2.38 -11.59 3.33
C LEU A 11 1.51 -12.84 3.29
N ALA A 12 0.25 -12.69 2.87
CA ALA A 12 -0.69 -13.81 2.78
C ALA A 12 -0.19 -14.92 1.84
N ASP A 13 0.67 -14.60 0.89
CA ASP A 13 1.37 -15.55 0.02
C ASP A 13 2.08 -16.67 0.81
N PHE A 14 2.77 -16.32 1.90
CA PHE A 14 3.48 -17.30 2.73
C PHE A 14 2.52 -18.11 3.60
N ILE A 15 1.39 -17.52 4.00
CA ILE A 15 0.32 -18.25 4.71
C ILE A 15 -0.25 -19.33 3.79
N LEU A 16 -0.50 -18.98 2.53
CA LEU A 16 -1.02 -19.91 1.51
C LEU A 16 0.00 -20.95 1.08
N SER A 17 1.28 -20.58 1.02
CA SER A 17 2.35 -21.49 0.60
C SER A 17 2.80 -22.45 1.69
N GLU A 18 2.76 -22.05 2.96
CA GLU A 18 3.39 -22.80 4.06
C GLU A 18 2.40 -23.24 5.15
N GLY A 19 1.19 -22.68 5.15
CA GLY A 19 0.16 -22.95 6.14
C GLY A 19 0.22 -22.01 7.35
N VAL A 20 -0.94 -21.83 7.97
CA VAL A 20 -1.16 -20.93 9.12
C VAL A 20 -0.23 -21.27 10.29
N ASP A 21 -0.20 -22.54 10.71
CA ASP A 21 0.56 -22.95 11.90
C ASP A 21 2.06 -22.76 11.71
N ALA A 22 2.62 -23.19 10.58
CA ALA A 22 4.05 -23.06 10.32
C ALA A 22 4.50 -21.59 10.30
N VAL A 23 3.68 -20.69 9.73
CA VAL A 23 3.97 -19.26 9.75
C VAL A 23 3.90 -18.71 11.19
N LEU A 24 2.85 -19.03 11.93
CA LEU A 24 2.67 -18.52 13.29
C LEU A 24 3.69 -19.07 14.29
N ASP A 25 4.13 -20.32 14.14
CA ASP A 25 5.20 -20.90 14.96
C ASP A 25 6.53 -20.14 14.78
N ASN A 26 6.81 -19.66 13.57
CA ASN A 26 7.95 -18.80 13.31
C ASN A 26 7.76 -17.40 13.90
N VAL A 27 6.59 -16.78 13.69
CA VAL A 27 6.28 -15.42 14.18
C VAL A 27 6.32 -15.35 15.71
N VAL A 28 5.69 -16.31 16.38
CA VAL A 28 5.58 -16.34 17.84
C VAL A 28 6.79 -17.03 18.47
N GLY A 29 7.07 -18.27 18.07
CA GLY A 29 8.05 -19.12 18.73
C GLY A 29 9.49 -18.72 18.45
N ARG A 30 9.82 -18.36 17.20
CA ARG A 30 11.20 -17.97 16.83
C ARG A 30 11.45 -16.49 16.97
N ALA A 31 10.56 -15.64 16.46
CA ALA A 31 10.77 -14.20 16.46
C ALA A 31 10.28 -13.50 17.76
N GLY A 32 9.41 -14.16 18.54
CA GLY A 32 8.90 -13.60 19.79
C GLY A 32 7.94 -12.42 19.59
N ALA A 33 7.34 -12.31 18.40
CA ALA A 33 6.42 -11.22 18.07
C ALA A 33 5.18 -11.23 18.99
N THR A 34 4.63 -10.04 19.19
CA THR A 34 3.38 -9.83 19.96
C THR A 34 2.27 -9.24 19.08
N ALA A 35 2.61 -8.86 17.85
CA ALA A 35 1.66 -8.35 16.88
C ALA A 35 2.02 -8.85 15.46
N VAL A 36 1.02 -8.97 14.61
CA VAL A 36 1.19 -9.30 13.19
C VAL A 36 0.37 -8.34 12.32
N ALA A 37 0.93 -7.96 11.17
CA ALA A 37 0.22 -7.23 10.14
C ALA A 37 0.13 -8.05 8.86
N LEU A 38 -1.03 -8.11 8.23
CA LEU A 38 -1.23 -8.81 6.94
C LEU A 38 -2.13 -8.01 6.00
N ASN A 39 -2.16 -8.36 4.72
CA ASN A 39 -3.11 -7.81 3.77
C ASN A 39 -4.33 -8.75 3.60
N PRO A 40 -5.55 -8.22 3.37
CA PRO A 40 -6.75 -9.03 3.11
C PRO A 40 -6.80 -9.47 1.62
N THR A 41 -5.75 -10.14 1.18
CA THR A 41 -5.56 -10.57 -0.21
C THR A 41 -5.11 -12.02 -0.22
N VAL A 42 -5.58 -12.80 -1.18
CA VAL A 42 -5.10 -14.15 -1.44
C VAL A 42 -4.46 -14.21 -2.81
N THR A 43 -3.50 -15.11 -2.97
CA THR A 43 -2.72 -15.25 -4.19
C THR A 43 -2.57 -16.71 -4.60
N ALA A 44 -2.24 -16.93 -5.86
CA ALA A 44 -1.88 -18.25 -6.36
C ALA A 44 -0.91 -18.11 -7.54
N PRO A 45 -0.05 -19.11 -7.78
CA PRO A 45 0.74 -19.19 -9.00
C PRO A 45 -0.14 -19.08 -10.24
N SER A 46 0.36 -18.39 -11.27
CA SER A 46 -0.28 -18.25 -12.57
C SER A 46 0.68 -18.59 -13.71
N GLU A 47 0.11 -18.66 -14.91
CA GLU A 47 0.88 -18.77 -16.16
C GLU A 47 1.70 -17.50 -16.42
N GLU A 48 2.71 -17.63 -17.27
CA GLU A 48 3.54 -16.50 -17.67
C GLU A 48 2.72 -15.40 -18.35
N GLY A 49 2.97 -14.15 -17.94
CA GLY A 49 2.24 -12.97 -18.39
C GLY A 49 0.88 -12.75 -17.72
N GLN A 50 0.41 -13.67 -16.87
CA GLN A 50 -0.85 -13.52 -16.15
C GLN A 50 -0.62 -12.98 -14.73
N GLY A 51 -1.27 -11.87 -14.39
CA GLY A 51 -1.13 -11.22 -13.09
C GLY A 51 0.18 -10.44 -12.97
N SER A 52 0.98 -10.72 -11.94
CA SER A 52 2.23 -10.00 -11.66
C SER A 52 3.39 -10.96 -11.41
N TRP A 53 4.57 -10.65 -11.92
CA TRP A 53 5.80 -11.36 -11.59
C TRP A 53 6.27 -11.02 -10.19
N GLN A 54 6.67 -12.04 -9.43
CA GLN A 54 7.16 -11.92 -8.07
C GLN A 54 8.50 -12.67 -7.88
N PRO A 55 9.47 -12.07 -7.15
CA PRO A 55 9.43 -10.71 -6.63
C PRO A 55 9.47 -9.67 -7.79
N PRO A 56 8.92 -8.46 -7.60
CA PRO A 56 8.84 -7.46 -8.66
C PRO A 56 10.24 -7.03 -9.10
N SER A 57 10.37 -6.66 -10.37
CA SER A 57 11.61 -6.07 -10.87
C SER A 57 11.84 -4.71 -10.23
N ASP A 58 13.08 -4.44 -9.79
CA ASP A 58 13.45 -3.22 -9.06
C ASP A 58 13.68 -2.05 -10.01
N ALA A 59 12.62 -1.63 -10.73
CA ALA A 59 12.70 -0.63 -11.79
C ALA A 59 13.81 -0.92 -12.85
N GLY A 60 14.16 -2.21 -13.01
CA GLY A 60 15.21 -2.67 -13.93
C GLY A 60 16.64 -2.70 -13.37
N ALA A 61 16.86 -2.38 -12.08
CA ALA A 61 18.20 -2.32 -11.49
C ALA A 61 18.85 -3.70 -11.26
N SER A 62 18.07 -4.74 -10.96
CA SER A 62 18.57 -6.12 -10.78
C SER A 62 17.44 -7.15 -10.87
N PRO A 63 17.68 -8.38 -11.37
CA PRO A 63 16.76 -9.48 -11.16
C PRO A 63 16.66 -9.77 -9.66
N ARG A 64 15.45 -9.70 -9.11
CA ARG A 64 15.17 -10.15 -7.74
C ARG A 64 14.68 -11.60 -7.80
N LEU A 65 15.22 -12.43 -6.93
CA LEU A 65 14.73 -13.78 -6.66
C LEU A 65 14.44 -13.88 -5.17
N PHE A 66 13.49 -14.75 -4.81
CA PHE A 66 13.20 -15.05 -3.42
C PHE A 66 14.33 -15.87 -2.79
N ASP A 67 14.92 -15.35 -1.72
CA ASP A 67 15.81 -16.12 -0.85
C ASP A 67 15.05 -17.23 -0.11
N ARG A 68 13.80 -16.96 0.30
CA ARG A 68 12.85 -17.94 0.84
C ARG A 68 11.83 -18.28 -0.25
N PRO A 69 11.89 -19.49 -0.85
CA PRO A 69 11.03 -19.84 -1.97
C PRO A 69 9.53 -19.69 -1.65
N LEU A 70 8.77 -19.14 -2.60
CA LEU A 70 7.32 -19.03 -2.52
C LEU A 70 6.71 -20.10 -3.43
N TYR A 71 5.84 -20.97 -2.89
CA TYR A 71 5.36 -22.19 -3.54
C TYR A 71 6.50 -23.07 -4.11
N GLY A 72 7.63 -23.12 -3.38
CA GLY A 72 8.82 -23.86 -3.79
C GLY A 72 9.60 -23.24 -4.97
N LYS A 73 9.25 -22.02 -5.40
CA LYS A 73 9.90 -21.31 -6.51
C LYS A 73 10.66 -20.07 -6.02
N SER A 74 11.79 -19.77 -6.65
CA SER A 74 12.57 -18.54 -6.40
C SER A 74 12.04 -17.32 -7.18
N GLY A 75 11.11 -17.52 -8.11
CA GLY A 75 10.39 -16.48 -8.82
C GLY A 75 9.23 -17.08 -9.61
N LEU A 76 8.11 -16.37 -9.70
CA LEU A 76 6.89 -16.85 -10.36
C LEU A 76 5.93 -15.72 -10.72
N TRP A 77 5.05 -15.99 -11.68
CA TRP A 77 3.85 -15.18 -11.89
C TRP A 77 2.80 -15.57 -10.86
N ILE A 78 2.13 -14.56 -10.28
CA ILE A 78 0.99 -14.75 -9.38
C ILE A 78 -0.20 -13.92 -9.85
N ARG A 79 -1.39 -14.45 -9.59
CA ARG A 79 -2.65 -13.70 -9.60
C ARG A 79 -3.13 -13.48 -8.17
N SER A 80 -3.87 -12.39 -7.95
CA SER A 80 -4.39 -12.03 -6.63
C SER A 80 -5.86 -11.67 -6.66
N ALA A 81 -6.56 -11.91 -5.56
CA ALA A 81 -7.93 -11.48 -5.32
C ALA A 81 -8.11 -11.04 -3.86
N PRO A 82 -9.14 -10.26 -3.54
CA PRO A 82 -9.54 -10.05 -2.14
C PRO A 82 -9.78 -11.39 -1.44
N SER A 83 -9.48 -11.47 -0.14
CA SER A 83 -9.76 -12.66 0.68
C SER A 83 -11.23 -12.83 1.07
N TYR A 84 -12.10 -11.95 0.59
CA TYR A 84 -13.51 -11.90 0.92
C TYR A 84 -14.32 -11.33 -0.25
N VAL A 85 -15.64 -11.48 -0.22
CA VAL A 85 -16.55 -10.84 -1.18
C VAL A 85 -16.88 -9.44 -0.66
N PRO A 86 -16.44 -8.36 -1.34
CA PRO A 86 -16.70 -7.00 -0.87
C PRO A 86 -18.18 -6.64 -0.91
N GLU A 87 -18.67 -5.95 0.12
CA GLU A 87 -20.04 -5.50 0.15
C GLU A 87 -20.18 -4.13 -0.54
N GLU A 88 -20.75 -4.11 -1.75
CA GLU A 88 -20.81 -2.90 -2.58
C GLU A 88 -21.55 -1.71 -1.93
N HIS A 89 -22.43 -1.99 -0.96
CA HIS A 89 -23.20 -0.97 -0.27
C HIS A 89 -22.33 0.01 0.54
N PHE A 90 -21.12 -0.41 0.98
CA PHE A 90 -20.17 0.50 1.63
C PHE A 90 -19.59 1.55 0.67
N TYR A 91 -19.58 1.26 -0.63
CA TYR A 91 -18.87 2.04 -1.65
C TYR A 91 -19.79 2.96 -2.47
N THR A 92 -21.05 3.16 -2.05
CA THR A 92 -22.03 3.96 -2.81
C THR A 92 -21.62 5.41 -3.00
N ASP A 93 -20.91 5.98 -2.03
CA ASP A 93 -20.45 7.37 -2.03
C ASP A 93 -19.04 7.52 -2.61
N SER A 94 -18.49 6.44 -3.17
CA SER A 94 -17.17 6.40 -3.79
C SER A 94 -17.30 6.24 -5.30
N PRO A 95 -16.56 7.01 -6.11
CA PRO A 95 -16.47 6.75 -7.54
C PRO A 95 -15.65 5.50 -7.87
N TYR A 96 -14.90 4.99 -6.90
CA TYR A 96 -14.10 3.77 -7.00
C TYR A 96 -14.85 2.58 -6.43
N ARG A 97 -14.71 1.44 -7.12
CA ARG A 97 -15.28 0.15 -6.71
C ARG A 97 -14.19 -0.72 -6.07
N PRO A 98 -14.56 -1.61 -5.13
CA PRO A 98 -13.60 -2.58 -4.61
C PRO A 98 -13.13 -3.51 -5.73
N ARG A 99 -11.97 -4.15 -5.52
CA ARG A 99 -11.55 -5.24 -6.42
C ARG A 99 -12.60 -6.35 -6.34
N PRO A 100 -13.05 -6.92 -7.46
CA PRO A 100 -14.04 -7.99 -7.43
C PRO A 100 -13.46 -9.24 -6.79
N ALA A 101 -14.32 -10.03 -6.13
CA ALA A 101 -13.99 -11.40 -5.77
C ALA A 101 -13.76 -12.24 -7.04
N SER A 102 -12.98 -13.31 -6.90
CA SER A 102 -12.76 -14.27 -7.99
C SER A 102 -12.79 -15.70 -7.48
N ASP A 103 -12.55 -16.66 -8.37
CA ASP A 103 -12.25 -18.06 -8.06
C ASP A 103 -11.22 -18.23 -6.92
N LEU A 104 -10.23 -17.34 -6.81
CA LEU A 104 -9.26 -17.36 -5.70
C LEU A 104 -9.90 -16.97 -4.36
N THR A 105 -10.81 -16.01 -4.37
CA THR A 105 -11.56 -15.62 -3.18
C THR A 105 -12.38 -16.80 -2.66
N GLU A 106 -13.05 -17.52 -3.56
CA GLU A 106 -13.83 -18.71 -3.21
C GLU A 106 -12.94 -19.84 -2.70
N ALA A 107 -11.83 -20.12 -3.38
CA ALA A 107 -10.95 -21.23 -3.05
C ALA A 107 -10.10 -21.00 -1.79
N HIS A 108 -9.67 -19.76 -1.55
CA HIS A 108 -8.61 -19.48 -0.56
C HIS A 108 -8.95 -18.35 0.42
N GLY A 109 -10.05 -17.61 0.22
CA GLY A 109 -10.39 -16.45 1.05
C GLY A 109 -10.49 -16.76 2.55
N HIS A 110 -10.93 -17.97 2.90
CA HIS A 110 -11.03 -18.45 4.28
C HIS A 110 -9.69 -18.44 5.04
N VAL A 111 -8.56 -18.62 4.35
CA VAL A 111 -7.23 -18.72 4.97
C VAL A 111 -6.86 -17.46 5.76
N VAL A 112 -7.32 -16.28 5.32
CA VAL A 112 -7.08 -15.03 6.06
C VAL A 112 -7.82 -15.03 7.39
N GLU A 113 -9.06 -15.51 7.43
CA GLU A 113 -9.84 -15.61 8.68
C GLU A 113 -9.26 -16.66 9.62
N GLU A 114 -8.88 -17.83 9.09
CA GLU A 114 -8.20 -18.87 9.87
C GLU A 114 -6.89 -18.37 10.48
N PHE A 115 -6.09 -17.61 9.73
CA PHE A 115 -4.87 -17.00 10.24
C PHE A 115 -5.15 -15.98 11.35
N ILE A 116 -6.16 -15.12 11.18
CA ILE A 116 -6.55 -14.14 12.20
C ILE A 116 -6.94 -14.85 13.50
N ASP A 117 -7.81 -15.85 13.42
CA ASP A 117 -8.27 -16.62 14.58
C ASP A 117 -7.09 -17.31 15.28
N ALA A 118 -6.25 -18.01 14.51
CA ALA A 118 -5.09 -18.71 15.02
C ALA A 118 -4.01 -17.78 15.61
N ALA A 119 -3.88 -16.55 15.12
CA ALA A 119 -2.99 -15.53 15.66
C ALA A 119 -3.49 -14.98 16.99
N ILE A 120 -4.80 -14.70 17.08
CA ILE A 120 -5.46 -14.23 18.31
C ILE A 120 -5.39 -15.29 19.41
N ASP A 121 -5.63 -16.56 19.07
CA ASP A 121 -5.52 -17.68 20.02
C ASP A 121 -4.10 -17.83 20.59
N ARG A 122 -3.08 -17.42 19.82
CA ARG A 122 -1.68 -17.35 20.25
C ARG A 122 -1.32 -16.05 20.99
N GLY A 123 -2.31 -15.18 21.23
CA GLY A 123 -2.16 -13.93 21.97
C GLY A 123 -1.51 -12.80 21.18
N LEU A 124 -1.59 -12.82 19.83
CA LEU A 124 -1.12 -11.73 18.99
C LEU A 124 -2.19 -10.66 18.81
N GLU A 125 -1.76 -9.39 18.77
CA GLU A 125 -2.54 -8.32 18.14
C GLU A 125 -2.47 -8.49 16.61
N VAL A 126 -3.60 -8.32 15.93
CA VAL A 126 -3.69 -8.54 14.47
C VAL A 126 -4.11 -7.26 13.77
N TYR A 127 -3.32 -6.81 12.80
CA TYR A 127 -3.57 -5.58 12.05
C TYR A 127 -3.72 -5.87 10.55
N PHE A 128 -4.66 -5.21 9.88
CA PHE A 128 -4.60 -5.14 8.43
C PHE A 128 -3.65 -4.02 7.98
N GLN A 129 -2.66 -4.39 7.16
CA GLN A 129 -1.82 -3.46 6.43
C GLN A 129 -2.48 -3.09 5.11
N LEU A 130 -2.87 -1.84 4.94
CA LEU A 130 -3.61 -1.33 3.78
C LEU A 130 -2.94 -0.08 3.23
N SER A 131 -3.00 0.15 1.91
CA SER A 131 -2.56 1.44 1.35
C SER A 131 -3.36 2.60 1.96
N GLY A 132 -2.66 3.66 2.38
CA GLY A 132 -3.28 4.90 2.84
C GLY A 132 -3.75 5.84 1.73
N GLN A 133 -3.52 5.50 0.46
CA GLN A 133 -3.60 6.49 -0.64
C GLN A 133 -3.96 5.91 -2.01
N SER A 134 -4.36 4.64 -2.10
CA SER A 134 -4.66 3.99 -3.37
C SER A 134 -6.10 3.50 -3.45
N ALA A 135 -6.70 3.62 -4.63
CA ALA A 135 -7.97 2.99 -4.99
C ALA A 135 -7.80 2.18 -6.30
N PRO A 136 -8.60 1.12 -6.55
CA PRO A 136 -8.57 0.42 -7.81
C PRO A 136 -8.94 1.33 -8.97
N GLY A 137 -8.11 1.35 -10.03
CA GLY A 137 -8.38 2.14 -11.23
C GLY A 137 -8.43 3.65 -10.96
N MET A 138 -7.51 4.17 -10.15
CA MET A 138 -7.42 5.61 -9.87
C MET A 138 -7.48 6.44 -11.15
N ARG A 139 -8.24 7.53 -11.10
CA ARG A 139 -8.37 8.52 -12.16
C ARG A 139 -7.17 9.47 -12.11
N ASP A 140 -6.82 10.06 -13.25
CA ASP A 140 -5.69 10.98 -13.31
C ASP A 140 -5.90 12.25 -12.49
N GLU A 141 -7.15 12.72 -12.35
CA GLU A 141 -7.50 13.88 -11.52
C GLU A 141 -7.19 13.67 -10.03
N ASP A 142 -7.21 12.41 -9.58
CA ASP A 142 -6.96 12.03 -8.19
C ASP A 142 -5.49 11.68 -7.92
N ARG A 143 -4.58 11.90 -8.89
CA ARG A 143 -3.15 11.63 -8.73
C ARG A 143 -2.37 12.89 -8.33
N PRO A 144 -1.24 12.72 -7.61
CA PRO A 144 -0.36 13.83 -7.30
C PRO A 144 0.21 14.51 -8.54
N LEU A 145 0.40 15.83 -8.47
CA LEU A 145 1.09 16.61 -9.49
C LEU A 145 2.34 17.29 -8.94
N LEU A 146 3.32 17.48 -9.82
CA LEU A 146 4.47 18.35 -9.59
C LEU A 146 4.00 19.82 -9.46
N PRO A 147 4.82 20.71 -8.87
CA PRO A 147 4.48 22.12 -8.73
C PRO A 147 4.22 22.82 -10.07
N GLY A 148 4.82 22.35 -11.16
CA GLY A 148 4.55 22.82 -12.53
C GLY A 148 3.32 22.19 -13.21
N GLY A 149 2.55 21.34 -12.50
CA GLY A 149 1.35 20.66 -13.00
C GLY A 149 1.59 19.38 -13.79
N GLY A 150 2.84 18.94 -13.96
CA GLY A 150 3.18 17.68 -14.63
C GLY A 150 3.02 16.46 -13.73
N THR A 151 2.91 15.27 -14.33
CA THR A 151 2.92 14.00 -13.61
C THR A 151 4.34 13.68 -13.12
N PRO A 152 4.54 13.40 -11.82
CA PRO A 152 5.85 13.03 -11.30
C PRO A 152 6.29 11.66 -11.83
N ARG A 153 7.59 11.50 -12.10
CA ARG A 153 8.19 10.17 -12.21
C ARG A 153 8.17 9.51 -10.83
N ARG A 154 7.53 8.35 -10.73
CA ARG A 154 7.24 7.69 -9.45
C ARG A 154 7.50 6.20 -9.50
N MET A 155 7.82 5.62 -8.35
CA MET A 155 8.00 4.18 -8.21
C MET A 155 6.66 3.48 -7.98
N ALA A 156 5.76 4.11 -7.23
CA ALA A 156 4.43 3.57 -6.93
C ALA A 156 3.33 4.48 -7.49
N ASP A 157 2.25 3.88 -8.00
CA ASP A 157 1.05 4.64 -8.37
C ASP A 157 0.23 4.94 -7.11
N THR A 158 0.57 6.05 -6.46
CA THR A 158 -0.14 6.60 -5.30
C THR A 158 -1.08 7.71 -5.74
N GLY A 159 -2.19 7.85 -5.03
CA GLY A 159 -3.16 8.91 -5.24
C GLY A 159 -2.99 10.06 -4.25
N CYS A 160 -3.66 11.18 -4.53
CA CYS A 160 -3.64 12.39 -3.73
C CYS A 160 -4.32 12.17 -2.36
N LEU A 161 -3.61 12.43 -1.27
CA LEU A 161 -4.13 12.34 0.11
C LEU A 161 -5.27 13.34 0.40
N ALA A 162 -5.35 14.42 -0.39
CA ALA A 162 -6.42 15.43 -0.31
C ALA A 162 -7.62 15.10 -1.21
N SER A 163 -7.55 14.08 -2.08
CA SER A 163 -8.67 13.70 -2.95
C SER A 163 -9.87 13.23 -2.13
N PRO A 164 -11.06 13.89 -2.27
CA PRO A 164 -12.28 13.42 -1.65
C PRO A 164 -12.69 12.01 -2.11
N ALA A 165 -12.42 11.67 -3.37
CA ALA A 165 -12.76 10.38 -3.97
C ALA A 165 -11.95 9.23 -3.35
N ILE A 166 -10.62 9.41 -3.23
CA ILE A 166 -9.75 8.43 -2.57
C ILE A 166 -10.11 8.27 -1.11
N ARG A 167 -10.32 9.39 -0.39
CA ARG A 167 -10.72 9.35 1.02
C ARG A 167 -12.08 8.67 1.21
N SER A 168 -13.02 8.85 0.28
CA SER A 168 -14.31 8.15 0.29
C SER A 168 -14.11 6.64 0.14
N TYR A 169 -13.33 6.23 -0.85
CA TYR A 169 -12.99 4.82 -1.08
C TYR A 169 -12.32 4.16 0.13
N LEU A 170 -11.29 4.81 0.71
CA LEU A 170 -10.56 4.24 1.84
C LEU A 170 -11.44 4.08 3.09
N ARG A 171 -12.37 5.01 3.34
CA ARG A 171 -13.36 4.87 4.43
C ARG A 171 -14.31 3.69 4.17
N ALA A 172 -14.81 3.56 2.95
CA ALA A 172 -15.65 2.43 2.55
C ALA A 172 -14.91 1.10 2.72
N TYR A 173 -13.64 1.04 2.29
CA TYR A 173 -12.82 -0.16 2.37
C TYR A 173 -12.53 -0.57 3.82
N VAL A 174 -12.23 0.39 4.69
CA VAL A 174 -12.08 0.12 6.13
C VAL A 174 -13.38 -0.37 6.74
N ALA A 175 -14.53 0.25 6.41
CA ALA A 175 -15.82 -0.17 6.94
C ALA A 175 -16.19 -1.61 6.54
N ASP A 176 -16.00 -1.95 5.27
CA ASP A 176 -16.19 -3.28 4.69
C ASP A 176 -15.29 -4.33 5.37
N LEU A 177 -14.02 -4.01 5.60
CA LEU A 177 -13.10 -4.89 6.32
C LEU A 177 -13.44 -5.08 7.80
N VAL A 178 -13.88 -4.03 8.49
CA VAL A 178 -14.35 -4.14 9.89
C VAL A 178 -15.59 -5.03 9.97
N ALA A 179 -16.51 -4.89 9.02
CA ALA A 179 -17.70 -5.74 8.94
C ALA A 179 -17.32 -7.21 8.69
N ARG A 180 -16.39 -7.47 7.77
CA ARG A 180 -15.96 -8.82 7.42
C ARG A 180 -15.08 -9.49 8.47
N TYR A 181 -14.19 -8.73 9.12
CA TYR A 181 -13.16 -9.24 10.03
C TYR A 181 -13.18 -8.48 11.37
N PRO A 182 -14.26 -8.63 12.18
CA PRO A 182 -14.44 -7.83 13.39
C PRO A 182 -13.45 -8.14 14.52
N LYS A 183 -12.69 -9.24 14.41
CA LYS A 183 -11.74 -9.70 15.44
C LYS A 183 -10.36 -9.03 15.36
N ILE A 184 -10.05 -8.31 14.27
CA ILE A 184 -8.76 -7.63 14.14
C ILE A 184 -8.60 -6.56 15.23
N THR A 185 -7.36 -6.31 15.66
CA THR A 185 -7.02 -5.25 16.60
C THR A 185 -7.07 -3.87 15.96
N GLY A 186 -6.76 -3.77 14.67
CA GLY A 186 -6.89 -2.50 13.94
C GLY A 186 -6.23 -2.50 12.57
N PHE A 187 -5.81 -1.31 12.16
CA PHE A 187 -5.21 -1.07 10.85
C PHE A 187 -3.83 -0.45 10.98
N ARG A 188 -2.93 -0.85 10.08
CA ARG A 188 -1.62 -0.24 9.85
C ARG A 188 -1.63 0.37 8.44
N PRO A 189 -1.84 1.68 8.29
CA PRO A 189 -1.69 2.32 7.00
C PRO A 189 -0.27 2.12 6.47
N ASP A 190 -0.16 1.44 5.33
CA ASP A 190 1.07 1.33 4.57
C ASP A 190 1.27 2.65 3.83
N TRP A 191 2.42 3.26 4.11
CA TRP A 191 2.84 4.56 3.58
C TRP A 191 1.76 5.62 3.85
N PRO A 192 1.65 6.09 5.11
CA PRO A 192 0.72 7.17 5.45
C PRO A 192 1.08 8.50 4.78
N GLU A 193 2.26 8.56 4.16
CA GLU A 193 2.82 9.68 3.42
C GLU A 193 3.16 9.26 1.98
N TYR A 194 3.54 10.25 1.16
CA TYR A 194 4.06 9.97 -0.17
C TYR A 194 5.41 9.26 -0.07
N PRO A 195 5.62 8.16 -0.81
CA PRO A 195 6.94 7.55 -0.89
C PRO A 195 7.92 8.51 -1.57
N CYS A 196 9.21 8.44 -1.22
CA CYS A 196 10.26 9.26 -1.81
C CYS A 196 11.35 8.38 -2.45
N TYR A 197 10.99 7.51 -3.39
CA TYR A 197 11.95 6.67 -4.13
C TYR A 197 12.62 7.44 -5.27
N MET A 198 11.87 8.33 -5.91
CA MET A 198 12.32 9.21 -6.97
C MET A 198 12.36 10.65 -6.48
N LEU A 199 13.25 11.46 -7.07
CA LEU A 199 13.38 12.88 -6.71
C LEU A 199 12.04 13.62 -6.85
N ASP A 200 11.34 13.43 -7.98
CA ASP A 200 10.01 14.02 -8.25
C ASP A 200 9.00 13.77 -7.13
N GLU A 201 9.01 12.58 -6.51
CA GLU A 201 8.05 12.23 -5.47
C GLU A 201 8.25 13.08 -4.19
N GLY A 202 9.44 13.65 -3.98
CA GLY A 202 9.69 14.61 -2.90
C GLY A 202 9.11 16.01 -3.15
N PHE A 203 8.66 16.30 -4.38
CA PHE A 203 8.09 17.60 -4.77
C PHE A 203 6.59 17.52 -5.05
N GLN A 204 5.94 16.39 -4.82
CA GLN A 204 4.49 16.28 -4.88
C GLN A 204 3.88 16.61 -3.50
N ASP A 205 2.67 17.13 -3.39
CA ASP A 205 1.59 17.15 -4.36
C ASP A 205 1.00 18.56 -4.52
N PHE A 206 0.93 19.04 -5.76
CA PHE A 206 0.38 20.34 -6.16
C PHE A 206 -0.88 20.22 -7.02
N SER A 207 -1.59 19.10 -6.90
CA SER A 207 -2.87 18.88 -7.57
C SER A 207 -3.95 19.89 -7.14
N PRO A 208 -5.03 20.05 -7.94
CA PRO A 208 -6.17 20.87 -7.56
C PRO A 208 -6.82 20.50 -6.22
N HIS A 209 -6.69 19.23 -5.80
CA HIS A 209 -7.18 18.76 -4.50
C HIS A 209 -6.39 19.37 -3.35
N VAL A 210 -5.06 19.35 -3.40
CA VAL A 210 -4.21 19.97 -2.38
C VAL A 210 -4.38 21.48 -2.39
N ARG A 211 -4.46 22.11 -3.57
CA ARG A 211 -4.73 23.55 -3.68
C ARG A 211 -5.99 23.95 -2.93
N ARG A 212 -7.10 23.23 -3.16
CA ARG A 212 -8.37 23.48 -2.47
C ARG A 212 -8.23 23.30 -0.95
N TRP A 213 -7.65 22.17 -0.54
CA TRP A 213 -7.46 21.84 0.88
C TRP A 213 -6.63 22.90 1.62
N ALA A 214 -5.58 23.41 0.97
CA ALA A 214 -4.67 24.43 1.50
C ALA A 214 -5.35 25.81 1.61
N LEU A 215 -6.05 26.25 0.56
CA LEU A 215 -6.73 27.54 0.55
C LEU A 215 -7.87 27.62 1.58
N GLU A 216 -8.62 26.53 1.77
CA GLU A 216 -9.64 26.41 2.83
C GLU A 216 -9.05 26.58 4.25
N ARG A 217 -7.74 26.43 4.41
CA ARG A 217 -7.02 26.54 5.69
C ARG A 217 -6.18 27.81 5.79
N GLY A 218 -6.34 28.74 4.84
CA GLY A 218 -5.59 30.00 4.81
C GLY A 218 -4.10 29.82 4.54
N MET A 219 -3.68 28.71 3.93
CA MET A 219 -2.29 28.50 3.53
C MET A 219 -2.00 29.26 2.22
N PRO A 220 -0.81 29.89 2.09
CA PRO A 220 -0.41 30.62 0.88
C PRO A 220 0.03 29.63 -0.21
N PHE A 221 -0.91 28.83 -0.73
CA PHE A 221 -0.60 27.73 -1.66
C PHE A 221 0.11 28.20 -2.92
N ASP A 222 -0.33 29.31 -3.51
CA ASP A 222 0.22 29.80 -4.78
C ASP A 222 1.68 30.29 -4.61
N ASP A 223 2.00 30.93 -3.47
CA ASP A 223 3.38 31.34 -3.15
C ASP A 223 4.27 30.10 -2.93
N LEU A 224 3.79 29.15 -2.13
CA LEU A 224 4.49 27.88 -1.87
C LEU A 224 4.72 27.10 -3.17
N GLN A 225 3.73 27.04 -4.05
CA GLN A 225 3.86 26.40 -5.36
C GLN A 225 4.94 27.09 -6.21
N SER A 226 4.99 28.42 -6.20
CA SER A 226 6.00 29.18 -6.95
C SER A 226 7.42 28.91 -6.44
N GLU A 227 7.62 28.95 -5.12
CA GLU A 227 8.92 28.69 -4.50
C GLU A 227 9.39 27.25 -4.74
N VAL A 228 8.51 26.28 -4.55
CA VAL A 228 8.83 24.86 -4.76
C VAL A 228 9.06 24.57 -6.24
N ALA A 229 8.32 25.21 -7.16
CA ALA A 229 8.60 25.13 -8.61
C ALA A 229 9.99 25.68 -8.95
N ALA A 230 10.39 26.80 -8.34
CA ALA A 230 11.71 27.39 -8.55
C ALA A 230 12.84 26.45 -8.07
N LEU A 231 12.67 25.87 -6.88
CA LEU A 231 13.62 24.87 -6.34
C LEU A 231 13.69 23.62 -7.23
N TYR A 232 12.53 23.08 -7.61
CA TYR A 232 12.47 21.91 -8.49
C TYR A 232 13.22 22.15 -9.81
N LYS A 233 13.01 23.32 -10.43
CA LYS A 233 13.72 23.73 -11.66
C LYS A 233 15.21 23.89 -11.45
N ALA A 234 15.65 24.46 -10.31
CA ALA A 234 17.06 24.58 -9.99
C ALA A 234 17.73 23.20 -9.95
N LEU A 235 17.13 22.25 -9.23
CA LEU A 235 17.67 20.89 -9.09
C LEU A 235 17.63 20.08 -10.40
N HIS A 236 16.68 20.35 -11.29
CA HIS A 236 16.56 19.68 -12.59
C HIS A 236 17.28 20.41 -13.74
N GLY A 237 18.55 20.76 -13.50
CA GLY A 237 19.44 21.33 -14.52
C GLY A 237 19.60 22.84 -14.49
N GLY A 238 19.11 23.52 -13.44
CA GLY A 238 19.35 24.95 -13.23
C GLY A 238 20.60 25.27 -12.41
N LEU A 239 21.17 24.28 -11.70
CA LEU A 239 22.40 24.45 -10.91
C LEU A 239 23.61 24.80 -11.78
N ARG A 240 24.43 25.72 -11.28
CA ARG A 240 25.70 26.17 -11.86
C ARG A 240 26.85 25.79 -10.93
N ASN A 241 28.08 25.82 -11.46
CA ASN A 241 29.27 25.57 -10.64
C ASN A 241 29.39 26.53 -9.45
N ASP A 242 28.96 27.79 -9.63
CA ASP A 242 28.99 28.80 -8.55
C ASP A 242 28.06 28.43 -7.37
N ASP A 243 26.96 27.73 -7.64
CA ASP A 243 26.03 27.27 -6.61
C ASP A 243 26.64 26.16 -5.72
N LEU A 244 27.72 25.54 -6.19
CA LEU A 244 28.47 24.50 -5.48
C LEU A 244 29.75 25.02 -4.83
N ALA A 245 30.16 26.27 -5.08
CA ALA A 245 31.46 26.79 -4.67
C ALA A 245 31.65 26.92 -3.14
N ALA A 246 30.58 26.78 -2.36
CA ALA A 246 30.57 26.86 -0.90
C ALA A 246 30.52 25.50 -0.19
N PHE A 247 30.47 24.39 -0.94
CA PHE A 247 30.47 23.01 -0.44
C PHE A 247 31.78 22.30 -0.80
#